data_AF-A0A6P3XUC7-F1
#
_entry.id   AF-A0A6P3XUC7-F1
#
_cell.length_a   1.000
_cell.length_b   1.000
_cell.length_c   1.000
_cell.angle_alpha   90.00
_cell.angle_beta   90.00
_cell.angle_gamma   90.00
#
_symmetry.space_group_name_H-M   'P 1'
#
loop_
_entity.id
_entity.type
_entity.pdbx_description
1 polymer ?
#
loop_
_entity_poly.entity_id
_entity_poly.type
_entity_poly.pdbx_seq_one_letter_code
_entity_poly.pdbx_strand_id
1 'polypeptide(L)'
;MTTVARPTFEPARGGQGRGEKDLSAISKQYSSRDLPSHTKLKYREHGQGTIEELRNRDFRKELEERERGEKEKGSSRRAIEPSREPTASNTKRQKLDQVPAASLDADDPLDDDESDSDSDEDDTAALLAELQRIKKERAAEQAKKEMEKRQEEERIRMENILSGNPLLNYSSQSGRVDMKVRRRWDDDVVFKNCARSEPKKKHDVFINDSLRSEFHRKFMEKYVK
;
A
#
# COMPACT_ATOMS: atom_id res chain seq x y z
N MET A 1 14.86 -44.62 42.32
CA MET A 1 14.38 -44.14 41.00
C MET A 1 14.79 -45.15 39.96
N THR A 2 13.88 -45.62 39.10
CA THR A 2 14.21 -46.58 38.04
C THR A 2 14.78 -45.85 36.82
N THR A 3 15.87 -46.36 36.26
CA THR A 3 16.69 -45.72 35.20
C THR A 3 16.21 -46.04 33.77
N VAL A 4 15.01 -46.61 33.63
CA VAL A 4 14.50 -47.16 32.37
C VAL A 4 14.01 -46.07 31.43
N ALA A 5 13.38 -45.01 31.95
CA ALA A 5 12.99 -43.85 31.15
C ALA A 5 14.22 -42.94 30.96
N ARG A 6 14.80 -42.96 29.76
CA ARG A 6 15.98 -42.15 29.40
C ARG A 6 15.77 -41.45 28.05
N PRO A 7 16.30 -40.23 27.89
CA PRO A 7 16.29 -39.54 26.59
C PRO A 7 17.25 -40.22 25.60
N THR A 8 17.00 -40.00 24.31
CA THR A 8 17.87 -40.45 23.23
C THR A 8 18.88 -39.36 22.92
N PHE A 9 20.16 -39.59 23.23
CA PHE A 9 21.25 -38.64 22.91
C PHE A 9 21.87 -38.89 21.53
N GLU A 10 21.91 -40.14 21.10
CA GLU A 10 22.41 -40.55 19.78
C GLU A 10 21.30 -41.25 19.00
N PRO A 11 20.94 -40.78 17.78
CA PRO A 11 19.95 -41.43 16.95
C PRO A 11 20.49 -42.72 16.33
N ALA A 12 19.60 -43.64 15.97
CA ALA A 12 19.97 -44.84 15.23
C ALA A 12 20.52 -44.47 13.85
N ARG A 13 21.67 -45.06 13.46
CA ARG A 13 22.28 -44.88 12.14
C ARG A 13 21.68 -45.87 11.13
N GLY A 14 21.34 -45.40 9.94
CA GLY A 14 20.98 -46.26 8.81
C GLY A 14 22.18 -47.04 8.27
N GLY A 15 21.92 -48.06 7.45
CA GLY A 15 22.92 -48.91 6.82
C GLY A 15 23.02 -50.32 7.42
N GLN A 16 22.07 -50.80 8.21
CA GLN A 16 22.07 -52.17 8.77
C GLN A 16 20.73 -52.89 8.61
N GLY A 17 19.72 -52.20 8.06
CA GLY A 17 18.36 -52.66 7.90
C GLY A 17 18.07 -53.29 6.53
N ARG A 18 16.79 -53.60 6.31
CA ARG A 18 16.28 -54.18 5.06
C ARG A 18 16.57 -53.24 3.89
N GLY A 19 17.22 -53.75 2.83
CA GLY A 19 17.46 -53.01 1.59
C GLY A 19 18.66 -52.04 1.62
N GLU A 20 19.45 -52.01 2.71
CA GLU A 20 20.50 -50.99 2.88
C GLU A 20 21.92 -51.46 2.57
N LYS A 21 22.22 -52.76 2.68
CA LYS A 21 23.58 -53.30 2.49
C LYS A 21 23.66 -54.42 1.48
N ASP A 22 22.92 -55.49 1.74
CA ASP A 22 23.01 -56.70 0.94
C ASP A 22 21.63 -57.03 0.36
N LEU A 23 21.53 -56.94 -0.97
CA LEU A 23 20.38 -57.40 -1.73
C LEU A 23 20.37 -58.93 -1.88
N SER A 24 21.32 -59.67 -1.29
CA SER A 24 21.36 -61.13 -1.37
C SER A 24 20.47 -61.80 -0.30
N ALA A 25 20.34 -61.21 0.89
CA ALA A 25 19.42 -61.67 1.94
C ALA A 25 18.03 -61.03 1.81
N ILE A 26 17.45 -61.06 0.59
CA ILE A 26 16.13 -60.48 0.33
C ILE A 26 15.06 -61.26 1.09
N SER A 27 14.46 -60.57 2.05
CA SER A 27 13.23 -61.03 2.71
C SER A 27 12.07 -61.00 1.74
N LYS A 28 11.20 -62.01 1.82
CA LYS A 28 9.92 -62.06 1.07
C LYS A 28 8.82 -61.17 1.67
N GLN A 29 9.11 -60.51 2.80
CA GLN A 29 8.18 -59.59 3.45
C GLN A 29 8.16 -58.26 2.70
N TYR A 30 6.98 -57.82 2.27
CA TYR A 30 6.73 -56.50 1.69
C TYR A 30 5.54 -55.84 2.40
N SER A 31 5.54 -54.51 2.49
CA SER A 31 4.43 -53.74 3.04
C SER A 31 3.36 -53.48 1.99
N SER A 32 2.14 -53.16 2.42
CA SER A 32 1.08 -52.69 1.51
C SER A 32 1.47 -51.40 0.75
N ARG A 33 2.41 -50.62 1.29
CA ARG A 33 2.94 -49.39 0.68
C ARG A 33 4.03 -49.66 -0.37
N ASP A 34 4.60 -50.87 -0.39
CA ASP A 34 5.63 -51.28 -1.36
C ASP A 34 5.01 -51.89 -2.63
N LEU A 35 3.67 -52.02 -2.69
CA LEU A 35 3.00 -52.45 -3.91
C LEU A 35 3.22 -51.42 -5.03
N PRO A 36 3.26 -51.85 -6.30
CA PRO A 36 3.45 -50.96 -7.44
C PRO A 36 2.45 -49.79 -7.44
N SER A 37 2.98 -48.58 -7.28
CA SER A 37 2.23 -47.32 -7.35
C SER A 37 3.11 -46.25 -8.00
N HIS A 38 2.49 -45.35 -8.77
CA HIS A 38 3.19 -44.30 -9.53
C HIS A 38 4.37 -44.82 -10.37
N THR A 39 4.12 -45.88 -11.15
CA THR A 39 5.15 -46.54 -11.99
C THR A 39 5.62 -45.71 -13.19
N LYS A 40 5.01 -44.55 -13.43
CA LYS A 40 5.35 -43.64 -14.54
C LYS A 40 5.72 -42.27 -13.98
N LEU A 41 6.97 -41.85 -14.23
CA LEU A 41 7.43 -40.50 -13.93
C LEU A 41 6.80 -39.51 -14.92
N LYS A 42 6.38 -38.35 -14.39
CA LYS A 42 5.90 -37.22 -15.20
C LYS A 42 7.08 -36.33 -15.56
N TYR A 43 7.17 -35.96 -16.83
CA TYR A 43 8.11 -34.96 -17.31
C TYR A 43 7.40 -33.62 -17.48
N ARG A 44 8.16 -32.52 -17.45
CA ARG A 44 7.61 -31.20 -17.74
C ARG A 44 7.35 -31.11 -19.24
N GLU A 45 6.12 -30.80 -19.61
CA GLU A 45 5.77 -30.50 -21.00
C GLU A 45 6.17 -29.06 -21.35
N HIS A 46 6.23 -28.76 -22.66
CA HIS A 46 6.47 -27.40 -23.14
C HIS A 46 5.45 -26.41 -22.52
N GLY A 47 5.93 -25.28 -22.03
CA GLY A 47 5.16 -24.26 -21.30
C GLY A 47 5.05 -24.49 -19.79
N GLN A 48 5.55 -25.61 -19.24
CA GLN A 48 5.58 -25.89 -17.80
C GLN A 48 6.94 -25.54 -17.15
N GLY A 49 7.75 -24.74 -17.85
CA GLY A 49 9.13 -24.43 -17.44
C GLY A 49 10.05 -25.62 -17.70
N THR A 50 10.13 -26.05 -18.95
CA THR A 50 11.14 -27.01 -19.39
C THR A 50 12.55 -26.43 -19.20
N ILE A 51 13.56 -27.30 -19.13
CA ILE A 51 14.96 -26.87 -18.91
C ILE A 51 15.42 -25.93 -20.02
N GLU A 52 14.99 -26.19 -21.25
CA GLU A 52 15.31 -25.38 -22.43
C GLU A 52 14.68 -23.98 -22.35
N GLU A 53 13.41 -23.88 -21.96
CA GLU A 53 12.74 -22.60 -21.75
C GLU A 53 13.38 -21.78 -20.62
N LEU A 54 13.77 -22.43 -19.53
CA LEU A 54 14.41 -21.76 -18.40
C LEU A 54 15.82 -21.25 -18.74
N ARG A 55 16.56 -21.99 -19.58
CA ARG A 55 17.91 -21.60 -20.00
C ARG A 55 17.92 -20.31 -20.83
N ASN A 56 16.88 -20.09 -21.62
CA ASN A 56 16.78 -18.95 -22.52
C ASN A 56 16.07 -17.74 -21.87
N ARG A 57 15.59 -17.86 -20.63
CA ARG A 57 14.79 -16.83 -19.96
C ARG A 57 15.65 -15.92 -19.08
N ASP A 58 15.43 -14.61 -19.19
CA ASP A 58 15.99 -13.63 -18.26
C ASP A 58 15.03 -13.41 -17.07
N PHE A 59 15.29 -14.12 -15.98
CA PHE A 59 14.49 -14.01 -14.76
C PHE A 59 14.58 -12.66 -14.07
N ARG A 60 15.68 -11.91 -14.27
CA ARG A 60 15.86 -10.62 -13.59
C ARG A 60 14.88 -9.60 -14.12
N LYS A 61 14.77 -9.50 -15.45
CA LYS A 61 13.84 -8.61 -16.13
C LYS A 61 12.39 -8.98 -15.84
N GLU A 62 12.04 -10.27 -15.93
CA GLU A 62 10.68 -10.74 -15.66
C GLU A 62 10.24 -10.46 -14.21
N LEU A 63 11.14 -10.67 -13.25
CA LEU A 63 10.88 -10.36 -11.84
C LEU A 63 10.63 -8.87 -11.65
N GLU A 64 11.46 -8.01 -12.23
CA GLU A 64 11.33 -6.56 -12.10
C GLU A 64 10.01 -6.04 -12.69
N GLU A 65 9.62 -6.54 -13.87
CA GLU A 65 8.34 -6.20 -14.51
C GLU A 65 7.15 -6.64 -13.65
N ARG A 66 7.21 -7.86 -13.10
CA ARG A 66 6.15 -8.39 -12.23
C ARG A 66 6.05 -7.61 -10.93
N GLU A 67 7.19 -7.28 -10.31
CA GLU A 67 7.23 -6.45 -9.11
C GLU A 67 6.67 -5.05 -9.36
N ARG A 68 6.97 -4.44 -10.52
CA ARG A 68 6.42 -3.13 -10.88
C ARG A 68 4.89 -3.19 -10.97
N GLY A 69 4.35 -4.21 -11.65
CA GLY A 69 2.90 -4.41 -11.75
C GLY A 69 2.23 -4.68 -10.38
N GLU A 70 2.89 -5.41 -9.49
CA GLU A 70 2.40 -5.64 -8.12
C GLU A 70 2.49 -4.38 -7.24
N LYS A 71 3.53 -3.56 -7.41
CA LYS A 71 3.67 -2.25 -6.72
C LYS A 71 2.57 -1.28 -7.14
N GLU A 72 2.27 -1.20 -8.43
CA GLU A 72 1.18 -0.35 -8.96
C GLU A 72 -0.20 -0.81 -8.43
N LYS A 73 -0.48 -2.12 -8.45
CA LYS A 73 -1.71 -2.70 -7.86
C LYS A 73 -1.79 -2.53 -6.34
N GLY A 74 -0.66 -2.68 -5.65
CA GLY A 74 -0.54 -2.48 -4.21
C GLY A 74 -0.77 -1.03 -3.80
N SER A 75 -0.27 -0.08 -4.60
CA SER A 75 -0.51 1.36 -4.43
C SER A 75 -2.00 1.70 -4.61
N SER A 76 -2.63 1.18 -5.68
CA SER A 76 -4.06 1.37 -5.91
C SER A 76 -4.94 0.82 -4.76
N ARG A 77 -4.59 -0.32 -4.17
CA ARG A 77 -5.29 -0.87 -2.99
C ARG A 77 -5.04 -0.06 -1.71
N ARG A 78 -3.85 0.52 -1.53
CA ARG A 78 -3.54 1.38 -0.37
C ARG A 78 -4.14 2.78 -0.49
N ALA A 79 -4.40 3.27 -1.69
CA ALA A 79 -5.05 4.56 -1.91
C ALA A 79 -6.56 4.55 -1.55
N ILE A 80 -7.18 3.37 -1.46
CA ILE A 80 -8.62 3.21 -1.12
C ILE A 80 -8.84 3.06 0.40
N GLU A 81 -7.81 2.74 1.19
CA GLU A 81 -7.90 2.76 2.66
C GLU A 81 -7.18 3.99 3.24
N PRO A 82 -7.89 4.95 3.86
CA PRO A 82 -7.22 6.04 4.54
C PRO A 82 -6.60 5.54 5.87
N SER A 83 -5.33 5.87 6.09
CA SER A 83 -4.59 5.80 7.37
C SER A 83 -4.06 4.44 7.88
N ARG A 84 -3.11 3.87 7.12
CA ARG A 84 -2.11 2.93 7.67
C ARG A 84 -0.83 3.71 7.98
N GLU A 85 -0.77 4.32 9.17
CA GLU A 85 0.47 4.91 9.71
C GLU A 85 1.56 3.82 9.79
N PRO A 86 2.74 4.04 9.19
CA PRO A 86 3.85 3.10 9.32
C PRO A 86 4.49 3.30 10.69
N THR A 87 4.34 2.33 11.60
CA THR A 87 5.17 2.28 12.80
C THR A 87 6.61 1.96 12.39
N ALA A 88 7.40 2.99 12.20
CA ALA A 88 8.84 2.91 11.94
C ALA A 88 9.55 2.33 13.17
N SER A 89 9.92 1.05 13.11
CA SER A 89 10.87 0.46 14.05
C SER A 89 12.27 1.00 13.75
N ASN A 90 12.61 2.04 14.49
CA ASN A 90 13.87 2.75 14.44
C ASN A 90 15.00 1.90 15.07
N THR A 91 15.83 1.25 14.25
CA THR A 91 17.18 0.81 14.64
C THR A 91 18.21 1.31 13.63
N LYS A 92 18.50 2.62 13.73
CA LYS A 92 19.84 3.23 13.74
C LYS A 92 20.93 2.52 12.92
N ARG A 93 21.14 2.97 11.67
CA ARG A 93 22.47 3.22 11.12
C ARG A 93 22.46 4.58 10.42
N GLN A 94 23.22 5.49 11.02
CA GLN A 94 23.40 6.88 10.61
C GLN A 94 24.21 6.95 9.32
N LYS A 95 23.69 7.65 8.32
CA LYS A 95 24.51 8.41 7.37
C LYS A 95 23.84 9.78 7.20
N LEU A 96 24.18 10.67 8.12
CA LEU A 96 24.05 12.10 7.88
C LEU A 96 25.08 12.44 6.79
N ASP A 97 24.65 12.99 5.66
CA ASP A 97 24.85 14.41 5.40
C ASP A 97 24.17 14.77 4.07
N GLN A 98 23.05 15.49 4.13
CA GLN A 98 22.68 16.48 3.12
C GLN A 98 21.54 17.34 3.67
N VAL A 99 21.91 18.51 4.18
CA VAL A 99 20.99 19.58 4.62
C VAL A 99 20.31 20.20 3.38
N PRO A 100 19.02 20.58 3.46
CA PRO A 100 18.21 20.94 2.31
C PRO A 100 18.36 22.41 1.89
N ALA A 101 17.85 22.66 0.67
CA ALA A 101 17.74 23.93 -0.02
C ALA A 101 17.33 25.11 0.87
N ALA A 102 18.20 26.13 0.90
CA ALA A 102 17.84 27.50 1.19
C ALA A 102 18.30 28.35 0.00
N SER A 103 17.32 29.04 -0.57
CA SER A 103 17.39 30.06 -1.60
C SER A 103 18.48 31.09 -1.37
N LEU A 104 19.09 31.59 -2.46
CA LEU A 104 19.74 32.90 -2.69
C LEU A 104 20.82 32.64 -3.77
N ASP A 105 21.07 33.43 -4.82
CA ASP A 105 20.46 34.57 -5.49
C ASP A 105 21.41 34.89 -6.68
N ALA A 106 20.84 35.44 -7.76
CA ALA A 106 21.45 36.27 -8.79
C ALA A 106 22.56 35.75 -9.75
N ASP A 107 22.20 35.80 -11.04
CA ASP A 107 23.01 36.09 -12.24
C ASP A 107 24.29 35.27 -12.51
N ASP A 108 24.14 34.26 -13.36
CA ASP A 108 25.22 33.76 -14.21
C ASP A 108 24.74 33.78 -15.68
N PRO A 109 25.37 34.55 -16.59
CA PRO A 109 24.96 34.61 -17.98
C PRO A 109 25.38 33.31 -18.66
N LEU A 110 24.40 32.52 -19.10
CA LEU A 110 24.65 31.39 -19.98
C LEU A 110 25.05 31.92 -21.36
N ASP A 111 26.32 31.74 -21.67
CA ASP A 111 26.92 31.80 -22.99
C ASP A 111 26.45 30.57 -23.78
N ASP A 112 25.31 30.69 -24.47
CA ASP A 112 24.82 29.69 -25.42
C ASP A 112 25.60 29.85 -26.73
N ASP A 113 26.70 29.11 -26.81
CA ASP A 113 27.49 28.88 -28.00
C ASP A 113 26.71 27.90 -28.92
N GLU A 114 25.67 28.39 -29.61
CA GLU A 114 24.96 27.63 -30.64
C GLU A 114 25.69 27.71 -31.99
N SER A 115 26.22 26.55 -32.38
CA SER A 115 26.80 26.22 -33.67
C SER A 115 25.83 26.47 -34.82
N ASP A 116 26.06 27.54 -35.57
CA ASP A 116 25.35 27.89 -36.81
C ASP A 116 25.71 26.90 -37.95
N SER A 117 24.73 26.14 -38.41
CA SER A 117 24.79 25.25 -39.56
C SER A 117 23.78 25.74 -40.59
N ASP A 118 24.28 26.37 -41.65
CA ASP A 118 23.56 26.82 -42.85
C ASP A 118 22.44 25.85 -43.29
N SER A 119 21.17 26.23 -43.13
CA SER A 119 20.05 25.69 -43.91
C SER A 119 18.75 26.52 -43.77
N ASP A 120 18.42 27.25 -44.85
CA ASP A 120 17.12 27.79 -45.30
C ASP A 120 16.32 28.76 -44.37
N GLU A 121 16.41 30.05 -44.71
CA GLU A 121 16.06 31.25 -43.91
C GLU A 121 14.63 31.82 -44.14
N ASP A 122 13.62 31.01 -44.49
CA ASP A 122 12.24 31.53 -44.73
C ASP A 122 11.14 30.93 -43.82
N ASP A 123 11.35 29.74 -43.22
CA ASP A 123 10.31 29.07 -42.42
C ASP A 123 10.40 29.35 -40.89
N THR A 124 11.52 29.85 -40.39
CA THR A 124 11.77 30.07 -38.94
C THR A 124 11.11 31.34 -38.40
N ALA A 125 11.02 32.40 -39.23
CA ALA A 125 10.42 33.68 -38.86
C ALA A 125 8.89 33.59 -38.65
N ALA A 126 8.21 32.76 -39.44
CA ALA A 126 6.77 32.52 -39.30
C ALA A 126 6.42 31.82 -37.98
N LEU A 127 7.26 30.87 -37.56
CA LEU A 127 7.05 30.04 -36.37
C LEU A 127 7.23 30.82 -35.06
N LEU A 128 8.19 31.76 -35.01
CA LEU A 128 8.38 32.65 -33.85
C LEU A 128 7.23 33.67 -33.68
N ALA A 129 6.66 34.17 -34.77
CA ALA A 129 5.49 35.05 -34.72
C ALA A 129 4.23 34.30 -34.22
N GLU A 130 4.08 33.04 -34.61
CA GLU A 130 2.99 32.18 -34.13
C GLU A 130 3.14 31.82 -32.64
N LEU A 131 4.35 31.53 -32.18
CA LEU A 131 4.63 31.32 -30.75
C LEU A 131 4.34 32.57 -29.90
N GLN A 132 4.68 33.77 -30.38
CA GLN A 132 4.36 35.03 -29.69
C GLN A 132 2.85 35.27 -29.62
N ARG A 133 2.11 34.91 -30.68
CA ARG A 133 0.65 34.98 -30.69
C ARG A 133 0.03 34.01 -29.69
N ILE A 134 0.50 32.76 -29.64
CA ILE A 134 0.03 31.74 -28.68
C ILE A 134 0.36 32.16 -27.24
N LYS A 135 1.54 32.74 -26.99
CA LYS A 135 1.94 33.21 -25.65
C LYS A 135 1.07 34.38 -25.19
N LYS A 136 0.75 35.31 -26.08
CA LYS A 136 -0.13 36.45 -25.79
C LYS A 136 -1.59 36.02 -25.55
N GLU A 137 -2.07 35.06 -26.34
CA GLU A 137 -3.42 34.48 -26.17
C GLU A 137 -3.54 33.73 -24.84
N ARG A 138 -2.57 32.88 -24.52
CA ARG A 138 -2.56 32.10 -23.28
C ARG A 138 -2.40 33.00 -22.03
N ALA A 139 -1.64 34.10 -22.12
CA ALA A 139 -1.54 35.08 -21.05
C ALA A 139 -2.85 35.85 -20.82
N ALA A 140 -3.57 36.20 -21.90
CA ALA A 140 -4.87 36.86 -21.80
C ALA A 140 -5.96 35.94 -21.22
N GLU A 141 -5.94 34.66 -21.58
CA GLU A 141 -6.86 33.66 -21.04
C GLU A 141 -6.59 33.38 -19.56
N GLN A 142 -5.33 33.28 -19.14
CA GLN A 142 -4.96 33.14 -17.72
C GLN A 142 -5.40 34.35 -16.90
N ALA A 143 -5.18 35.59 -17.40
CA ALA A 143 -5.63 36.80 -16.72
C ALA A 143 -7.16 36.88 -16.59
N LYS A 144 -7.90 36.43 -17.62
CA LYS A 144 -9.37 36.37 -17.57
C LYS A 144 -9.87 35.34 -16.54
N LYS A 145 -9.25 34.17 -16.49
CA LYS A 145 -9.58 33.11 -15.53
C LYS A 145 -9.25 33.51 -14.09
N GLU A 146 -8.17 34.25 -13.87
CA GLU A 146 -7.81 34.75 -12.55
C GLU A 146 -8.79 35.82 -12.05
N MET A 147 -9.25 36.71 -12.94
CA MET A 147 -10.30 37.68 -12.59
C MET A 147 -11.65 37.02 -12.27
N GLU A 148 -12.02 35.96 -12.98
CA GLU A 148 -13.26 35.20 -12.71
C GLU A 148 -13.18 34.48 -11.35
N LYS A 149 -12.06 33.81 -11.07
CA LYS A 149 -11.84 33.14 -9.79
C LYS A 149 -11.88 34.11 -8.61
N ARG A 150 -11.28 35.31 -8.76
CA ARG A 150 -11.31 36.35 -7.74
C ARG A 150 -12.74 36.85 -7.46
N GLN A 151 -13.56 37.00 -8.50
CA GLN A 151 -14.97 37.37 -8.35
C GLN A 151 -15.79 36.29 -7.64
N GLU A 152 -15.53 35.00 -7.94
CA GLU A 152 -16.21 33.89 -7.29
C GLU A 152 -15.80 33.77 -5.81
N GLU A 153 -14.52 33.95 -5.49
CA GLU A 153 -14.02 34.01 -4.11
C GLU A 153 -14.64 35.18 -3.32
N GLU A 154 -14.80 36.36 -3.95
CA GLU A 154 -15.51 37.49 -3.32
C GLU A 154 -17.01 37.22 -3.13
N ARG A 155 -17.66 36.51 -4.07
CA ARG A 155 -19.07 36.10 -3.94
C ARG A 155 -19.29 35.12 -2.80
N ILE A 156 -18.43 34.10 -2.68
CA ILE A 156 -18.47 33.13 -1.58
C ILE A 156 -18.19 33.83 -0.24
N ARG A 157 -17.26 34.79 -0.23
CA ARG A 157 -16.97 35.59 0.97
C ARG A 157 -18.19 36.41 1.41
N MET A 158 -18.91 37.04 0.48
CA MET A 158 -20.15 37.76 0.78
C MET A 158 -21.26 36.82 1.24
N GLU A 159 -21.42 35.65 0.61
CA GLU A 159 -22.42 34.64 0.99
C GLU A 159 -22.16 34.08 2.41
N ASN A 160 -20.90 33.83 2.77
CA ASN A 160 -20.54 33.43 4.13
C ASN A 160 -20.75 34.54 5.16
N ILE A 161 -20.53 35.81 4.81
CA ILE A 161 -20.83 36.94 5.72
C ILE A 161 -22.34 37.08 5.91
N LEU A 162 -23.13 36.89 4.85
CA LEU A 162 -24.58 37.01 4.89
C LEU A 162 -25.26 35.83 5.60
N SER A 163 -24.77 34.60 5.40
CA SER A 163 -25.31 33.38 6.00
C SER A 163 -24.69 33.06 7.38
N GLY A 164 -23.53 33.64 7.69
CA GLY A 164 -22.83 33.48 8.96
C GLY A 164 -23.44 34.25 10.13
N ASN A 165 -24.50 35.04 9.91
CA ASN A 165 -25.20 35.77 10.99
C ASN A 165 -26.40 34.95 11.52
N PRO A 166 -26.25 34.25 12.65
CA PRO A 166 -27.31 33.41 13.20
C PRO A 166 -28.52 34.20 13.71
N LEU A 167 -28.43 35.53 13.90
CA LEU A 167 -29.55 36.36 14.38
C LEU A 167 -30.64 36.59 13.31
N LEU A 168 -30.30 36.53 12.03
CA LEU A 168 -31.24 36.76 10.92
C LEU A 168 -32.13 35.53 10.65
N ASN A 169 -31.65 34.31 10.94
CA ASN A 169 -32.39 33.06 10.71
C ASN A 169 -33.48 32.75 11.75
N TYR A 170 -33.51 33.43 12.90
CA TYR A 170 -34.55 33.22 13.91
C TYR A 170 -35.87 33.95 13.61
N SER A 171 -35.84 34.97 12.75
CA SER A 171 -37.02 35.80 12.47
C SER A 171 -38.10 35.06 11.65
N SER A 172 -37.76 33.98 10.95
CA SER A 172 -38.69 33.21 10.10
C SER A 172 -39.40 32.04 10.79
N GLN A 173 -39.12 31.77 12.08
CA GLN A 173 -39.71 30.64 12.83
C GLN A 173 -40.48 31.05 14.10
N SER A 174 -40.98 32.28 14.19
CA SER A 174 -41.79 32.74 15.32
C SER A 174 -43.25 32.26 15.23
N GLY A 175 -43.49 30.96 15.37
CA GLY A 175 -44.83 30.38 15.18
C GLY A 175 -45.14 29.06 15.88
N ARG A 176 -44.45 28.67 16.97
CA ARG A 176 -44.92 27.56 17.82
C ARG A 176 -44.73 27.85 19.31
N VAL A 177 -45.87 27.99 19.97
CA VAL A 177 -46.07 28.10 21.42
C VAL A 177 -45.74 26.74 22.06
N ASP A 178 -45.17 26.77 23.26
CA ASP A 178 -44.69 25.67 24.13
C ASP A 178 -43.27 25.11 23.91
N MET A 179 -42.29 25.86 24.41
CA MET A 179 -40.89 25.48 24.68
C MET A 179 -40.75 24.56 25.92
N LYS A 180 -41.63 23.58 26.10
CA LYS A 180 -41.41 22.54 27.13
C LYS A 180 -40.55 21.44 26.50
N VAL A 181 -39.24 21.54 26.66
CA VAL A 181 -38.27 20.55 26.18
C VAL A 181 -38.70 19.18 26.71
N ARG A 182 -39.27 18.33 25.84
CA ARG A 182 -39.65 16.96 26.20
C ARG A 182 -38.37 16.21 26.56
N ARG A 183 -38.22 15.88 27.85
CA ARG A 183 -37.14 15.04 28.36
C ARG A 183 -37.09 13.77 27.51
N ARG A 184 -35.96 13.54 26.85
CA ARG A 184 -35.79 12.38 25.98
C ARG A 184 -35.78 11.14 26.86
N TRP A 185 -36.30 10.02 26.38
CA TRP A 185 -36.27 8.75 27.12
C TRP A 185 -34.83 8.34 27.49
N ASP A 186 -33.87 8.75 26.66
CA ASP A 186 -32.43 8.58 26.87
C ASP A 186 -31.80 9.54 27.88
N ASP A 187 -32.51 10.55 28.37
CA ASP A 187 -31.90 11.64 29.16
C ASP A 187 -31.55 11.17 30.58
N ASP A 188 -32.30 10.21 31.13
CA ASP A 188 -32.14 9.64 32.47
C ASP A 188 -31.23 8.40 32.53
N VAL A 189 -30.11 8.45 31.79
CA VAL A 189 -29.13 7.37 31.75
C VAL A 189 -27.79 7.90 32.24
N VAL A 190 -27.23 7.26 33.26
CA VAL A 190 -26.01 7.70 33.96
C VAL A 190 -24.74 7.63 33.11
N PHE A 191 -24.74 6.84 32.03
CA PHE A 191 -23.62 6.74 31.10
C PHE A 191 -24.07 7.12 29.68
N LYS A 192 -23.37 8.07 29.05
CA LYS A 192 -23.62 8.49 27.68
C LYS A 192 -22.41 8.19 26.81
N ASN A 193 -22.63 7.63 25.62
CA ASN A 193 -21.67 7.65 24.51
C ASN A 193 -20.25 7.11 24.83
N CYS A 194 -20.11 6.11 25.71
CA CYS A 194 -18.81 5.59 26.17
C CYS A 194 -17.90 5.09 25.05
N ALA A 195 -18.45 4.58 23.94
CA ALA A 195 -17.70 4.06 22.79
C ALA A 195 -17.71 5.00 21.57
N ARG A 196 -18.11 6.28 21.72
CA ARG A 196 -18.31 7.18 20.56
C ARG A 196 -17.03 7.47 19.78
N SER A 197 -15.87 7.39 20.41
CA SER A 197 -14.56 7.63 19.78
C SER A 197 -13.67 6.38 19.73
N GLU A 198 -14.19 5.18 20.04
CA GLU A 198 -13.35 3.98 19.98
C GLU A 198 -13.00 3.66 18.52
N PRO A 199 -11.70 3.67 18.15
CA PRO A 199 -11.31 3.27 16.82
C PRO A 199 -11.61 1.78 16.63
N LYS A 200 -12.18 1.43 15.47
CA LYS A 200 -12.37 0.02 15.11
C LYS A 200 -11.03 -0.70 15.24
N LYS A 201 -10.99 -1.75 16.08
CA LYS A 201 -9.77 -2.54 16.32
C LYS A 201 -9.25 -3.03 14.96
N LYS A 202 -8.03 -2.59 14.60
CA LYS A 202 -7.35 -3.03 13.39
C LYS A 202 -7.05 -4.52 13.54
N HIS A 203 -7.79 -5.36 12.81
CA HIS A 203 -7.66 -6.82 12.84
C HIS A 203 -6.48 -7.33 11.99
N ASP A 204 -5.71 -6.42 11.40
CA ASP A 204 -4.70 -6.72 10.38
C ASP A 204 -3.26 -6.70 10.93
N VAL A 205 -3.10 -6.95 12.23
CA VAL A 205 -1.79 -7.06 12.88
C VAL A 205 -1.48 -8.55 13.06
N PHE A 206 -0.53 -9.05 12.27
CA PHE A 206 0.03 -10.38 12.49
C PHE A 206 1.03 -10.34 13.65
N ILE A 207 0.82 -11.21 14.63
CA ILE A 207 1.73 -11.40 15.76
C ILE A 207 2.29 -12.82 15.66
N ASN A 208 3.61 -12.96 15.57
CA ASN A 208 4.31 -14.24 15.60
C ASN A 208 4.41 -14.78 17.04
N ASP A 209 3.24 -15.03 17.65
CA ASP A 209 3.08 -15.56 19.00
C ASP A 209 1.80 -16.38 19.05
N SER A 210 1.91 -17.65 19.44
CA SER A 210 0.78 -18.58 19.45
C SER A 210 -0.27 -18.28 20.52
N LEU A 211 0.06 -17.52 21.57
CA LEU A 211 -0.84 -17.21 22.67
C LEU A 211 -1.40 -15.78 22.58
N ARG A 212 -0.59 -14.84 22.07
CA ARG A 212 -0.98 -13.43 21.95
C ARG A 212 -1.59 -13.07 20.60
N SER A 213 -1.52 -13.97 19.63
CA SER A 213 -2.19 -13.78 18.35
C SER A 213 -3.69 -13.56 18.53
N GLU A 214 -4.25 -12.65 17.74
CA GLU A 214 -5.70 -12.41 17.63
C GLU A 214 -6.47 -13.70 17.35
N PHE A 215 -5.86 -14.63 16.61
CA PHE A 215 -6.44 -15.95 16.37
C PHE A 215 -6.64 -16.72 17.69
N HIS A 216 -5.61 -16.78 18.52
CA HIS A 216 -5.66 -17.50 19.78
C HIS A 216 -6.60 -16.84 20.79
N ARG A 217 -6.61 -15.50 20.86
CA ARG A 217 -7.54 -14.77 21.74
C ARG A 217 -8.99 -15.07 21.36
N LYS A 218 -9.33 -15.01 20.07
CA LYS A 218 -10.67 -15.35 19.56
C LYS A 218 -11.01 -16.82 19.76
N PHE A 219 -10.02 -17.71 19.61
CA PHE A 219 -10.20 -19.14 19.87
C PHE A 219 -10.56 -19.38 21.34
N MET A 220 -9.83 -18.78 22.27
CA MET A 220 -10.10 -18.93 23.70
C MET A 220 -11.44 -18.29 24.09
N GLU A 221 -11.76 -17.09 23.60
CA GLU A 221 -13.07 -16.46 23.80
C GLU A 221 -14.24 -17.31 23.29
N LYS A 222 -14.03 -18.08 22.21
CA LYS A 222 -15.07 -18.93 21.62
C LYS A 222 -15.26 -20.26 22.37
N TYR A 223 -14.16 -20.90 22.77
CA TYR A 223 -14.19 -22.29 23.29
C TYR A 223 -14.04 -22.38 24.81
N VAL A 224 -13.67 -21.29 25.48
CA VAL A 224 -13.58 -21.19 26.94
C VAL A 224 -14.53 -20.09 27.38
N LYS A 225 -15.53 -20.45 28.19
CA LYS A 225 -16.62 -19.57 28.64
C LYS A 225 -16.45 -19.20 30.11
#